data_AF-A0AAP6AWJ8-F1
#
_entry.id   AF-A0AAP6AWJ8-F1
#
_cell.length_a   1.000
_cell.length_b   1.000
_cell.length_c   1.000
_cell.angle_alpha   90.00
_cell.angle_beta   90.00
_cell.angle_gamma   90.00
#
_symmetry.space_group_name_H-M   'P 1'
#
loop_
_entity.id
_entity.type
_entity.pdbx_description
1 polymer ?
#
loop_
_entity_poly.entity_id
_entity_poly.type
_entity_poly.pdbx_seq_one_letter_code
_entity_poly.pdbx_strand_id
1 'polypeptide(L)'
;MKGKIIPEKNKIKNLINQERDAIALWIKDGMRLPDIYRLLKEKHPELTFSQNGFVFSLRRDASDLHENALFNRSTVAVFMQKQHSEMTLMVNSGCLLKNVHEALFSHISYSVFLRYIVKLYPDLHYQAKLNRKGAVCGELHHEENASVYQNDEVC
;
A
#
# COMPACT_ATOMS: atom_id res chain seq x y z
N MET A 1 -17.85 36.87 28.09
CA MET A 1 -16.79 35.87 27.89
C MET A 1 -16.32 35.95 26.44
N LYS A 2 -15.07 36.36 26.17
CA LYS A 2 -14.53 36.38 24.80
C LYS A 2 -14.24 34.95 24.39
N GLY A 3 -15.04 34.39 23.47
CA GLY A 3 -14.80 33.08 22.89
C GLY A 3 -13.42 33.05 22.24
N LYS A 4 -12.59 32.08 22.64
CA LYS A 4 -11.25 31.88 22.08
C LYS A 4 -11.41 31.54 20.60
N ILE A 5 -11.12 32.48 19.70
CA ILE A 5 -11.11 32.22 18.26
C ILE A 5 -9.94 31.27 17.99
N ILE A 6 -10.23 29.99 17.80
CA ILE A 6 -9.21 29.00 17.43
C ILE A 6 -8.83 29.29 15.97
N PRO A 7 -7.56 29.61 15.67
CA PRO A 7 -7.10 29.80 14.30
C PRO A 7 -7.39 28.56 13.46
N GLU A 8 -7.79 28.74 12.19
CA GLU A 8 -8.15 27.64 11.28
C GLU A 8 -7.06 26.56 11.19
N LYS A 9 -5.79 26.97 11.19
CA LYS A 9 -4.60 26.09 11.25
C LYS A 9 -4.61 25.13 12.44
N ASN A 10 -5.11 25.58 13.59
CA ASN A 10 -5.23 24.74 14.79
C ASN A 10 -6.45 23.82 14.71
N LYS A 11 -7.50 24.19 13.96
CA LYS A 11 -8.68 23.34 13.75
C LYS A 11 -8.32 22.11 12.91
N ILE A 12 -7.62 22.29 11.79
CA ILE A 12 -7.20 21.17 10.93
C ILE A 12 -6.24 20.24 11.69
N LYS A 13 -5.26 20.82 12.41
CA LYS A 13 -4.33 20.04 13.23
C LYS A 13 -5.05 19.23 14.30
N ASN A 14 -5.98 19.85 15.03
CA ASN A 14 -6.75 19.15 16.06
C ASN A 14 -7.59 18.03 15.45
N LEU A 15 -8.24 18.27 14.30
CA LEU A 15 -8.99 17.25 13.59
C LEU A 15 -8.11 16.07 13.16
N ILE A 16 -6.95 16.33 12.57
CA ILE A 16 -5.99 15.28 12.17
C ILE A 16 -5.56 14.45 13.37
N ASN A 17 -5.36 15.09 14.53
CA ASN A 17 -4.99 14.38 15.76
C ASN A 17 -6.16 13.56 16.33
N GLN A 18 -7.38 14.09 16.29
CA GLN A 18 -8.58 13.39 16.76
C GLN A 18 -8.93 12.19 15.87
N GLU A 19 -8.77 12.33 14.56
CA GLU A 19 -9.12 11.31 13.57
C GLU A 19 -7.91 10.50 13.11
N ARG A 20 -6.79 10.59 13.81
CA ARG A 20 -5.50 10.05 13.37
C ARG A 20 -5.58 8.58 12.99
N ASP A 21 -6.18 7.76 13.85
CA ASP A 21 -6.28 6.31 13.66
C ASP A 21 -7.20 5.95 12.49
N ALA A 22 -8.31 6.68 12.32
CA ALA A 22 -9.20 6.50 11.18
C ALA A 22 -8.50 6.88 9.87
N ILE A 23 -7.79 8.01 9.85
CA ILE A 23 -7.00 8.45 8.70
C ILE A 23 -5.91 7.41 8.37
N ALA A 24 -5.21 6.88 9.38
CA ALA A 24 -4.20 5.84 9.19
C ALA A 24 -4.78 4.57 8.57
N LEU A 25 -5.95 4.12 9.05
CA LEU A 25 -6.64 2.96 8.52
C LEU A 25 -7.09 3.19 7.07
N TRP A 26 -7.73 4.31 6.76
CA TRP A 26 -8.14 4.63 5.39
C TRP A 26 -6.95 4.71 4.43
N ILE A 27 -5.83 5.28 4.86
CA ILE A 27 -4.60 5.28 4.06
C ILE A 27 -4.12 3.86 3.82
N LYS A 28 -4.10 3.02 4.87
CA LYS A 28 -3.71 1.61 4.78
C LYS A 28 -4.60 0.84 3.80
N ASP A 29 -5.88 1.14 3.75
CA ASP A 29 -6.86 0.56 2.83
C ASP A 29 -6.76 1.17 1.41
N GLY A 30 -5.77 2.02 1.14
CA GLY A 30 -5.49 2.58 -0.18
C GLY A 30 -6.26 3.85 -0.53
N MET A 31 -6.97 4.45 0.44
CA MET A 31 -7.79 5.63 0.19
C MET A 31 -6.92 6.84 -0.16
N ARG A 32 -7.41 7.65 -1.11
CA ARG A 32 -6.70 8.84 -1.57
C ARG A 32 -6.98 10.02 -0.62
N LEU A 33 -5.99 10.89 -0.42
CA LEU A 33 -6.15 12.12 0.39
C LEU A 33 -7.40 12.98 0.04
N PRO A 34 -7.82 13.15 -1.23
CA PRO A 34 -9.07 13.84 -1.55
C PRO A 34 -10.33 13.14 -1.01
N ASP A 35 -10.35 11.81 -1.01
CA ASP A 35 -11.47 11.01 -0.49
C ASP A 35 -11.50 11.05 1.04
N ILE A 36 -10.32 10.96 1.69
CA ILE A 36 -10.19 11.16 3.13
C ILE A 36 -10.66 12.56 3.53
N TYR A 37 -10.26 13.60 2.79
CA TYR A 37 -10.73 14.97 2.99
C TYR A 37 -12.26 15.05 2.93
N ARG A 38 -12.88 14.40 1.93
CA ARG A 38 -14.33 14.38 1.77
C ARG A 38 -15.04 13.68 2.94
N LEU A 39 -14.54 12.52 3.38
CA LEU A 39 -15.08 11.84 4.57
C LEU A 39 -14.96 12.69 5.83
N LEU A 40 -13.84 13.39 6.02
CA LEU A 40 -13.66 14.31 7.14
C LEU A 40 -14.64 15.48 7.08
N LYS A 41 -14.94 16.00 5.88
CA LYS A 41 -15.94 17.06 5.67
C LYS A 41 -17.37 16.59 5.92
N GLU A 42 -17.69 15.34 5.58
CA GLU A 42 -18.99 14.73 5.85
C GLU A 42 -19.17 14.46 7.35
N LYS A 43 -18.11 14.00 8.03
CA LYS A 43 -18.12 13.70 9.47
C LYS A 43 -18.12 14.96 10.35
N HIS A 44 -17.46 16.02 9.90
CA HIS A 44 -17.31 17.29 10.63
C HIS A 44 -17.74 18.48 9.76
N PRO A 45 -19.03 18.59 9.42
CA PRO A 45 -19.54 19.62 8.51
C PRO A 45 -19.36 21.05 9.06
N GLU A 46 -19.25 21.21 10.38
CA GLU A 46 -19.01 22.48 11.07
C GLU A 46 -17.58 23.03 10.88
N LEU A 47 -16.64 22.17 10.45
CA LEU A 47 -15.27 22.57 10.17
C LEU A 47 -15.12 23.02 8.71
N THR A 48 -14.79 24.28 8.51
CA THR A 48 -14.44 24.83 7.19
C THR A 48 -12.94 24.87 7.03
N PHE A 49 -12.42 24.10 6.08
CA PHE A 49 -11.02 24.11 5.65
C PHE A 49 -10.92 23.60 4.21
N SER A 50 -9.86 24.02 3.50
CA SER A 50 -9.63 23.57 2.13
C SER A 50 -8.89 22.23 2.07
N GLN A 51 -9.06 21.50 0.97
CA GLN A 51 -8.29 20.28 0.69
C GLN A 51 -6.78 20.54 0.69
N ASN A 52 -6.34 21.68 0.15
CA ASN A 52 -4.92 22.07 0.18
C ASN A 52 -4.43 22.33 1.61
N GLY A 53 -5.26 22.98 2.44
CA GLY A 53 -4.98 23.19 3.86
C GLY A 53 -4.89 21.88 4.64
N PHE A 54 -5.72 20.89 4.30
CA PHE A 54 -5.64 19.53 4.83
C PHE A 54 -4.32 18.85 4.46
N VAL A 55 -3.98 18.79 3.17
CA VAL A 55 -2.73 18.15 2.70
C VAL A 55 -1.50 18.83 3.30
N PHE A 56 -1.49 20.15 3.38
CA PHE A 56 -0.41 20.92 3.99
C PHE A 56 -0.27 20.61 5.49
N SER A 57 -1.38 20.55 6.22
CA SER A 57 -1.37 20.23 7.66
C SER A 57 -0.97 18.78 7.90
N LEU A 58 -1.39 17.85 7.05
CA LEU A 58 -0.91 16.46 7.04
C LEU A 58 0.61 16.41 6.88
N ARG A 59 1.16 17.06 5.86
CA ARG A 59 2.60 17.08 5.62
C ARG A 59 3.39 17.64 6.80
N ARG A 60 2.88 18.69 7.44
CA ARG A 60 3.59 19.37 8.53
C ARG A 60 3.42 18.69 9.89
N ASP A 61 2.20 18.33 10.24
CA ASP A 61 1.83 17.92 11.61
C ASP A 61 1.66 16.40 11.75
N ALA A 62 1.52 15.66 10.63
CA ALA A 62 1.39 14.21 10.58
C ALA A 62 2.13 13.64 9.36
N SER A 63 3.44 13.96 9.26
CA SER A 63 4.26 13.66 8.08
C SER A 63 4.28 12.17 7.76
N ASP A 64 4.20 11.31 8.77
CA ASP A 64 4.13 9.85 8.63
C ASP A 64 2.88 9.41 7.84
N LEU A 65 1.71 10.00 8.13
CA LEU A 65 0.47 9.73 7.39
C LEU A 65 0.58 10.23 5.95
N HIS A 66 1.14 11.43 5.75
CA HIS A 66 1.37 11.97 4.42
C HIS A 66 2.32 11.09 3.59
N GLU A 67 3.41 10.61 4.18
CA GLU A 67 4.35 9.69 3.53
C GLU A 67 3.71 8.34 3.21
N ASN A 68 2.91 7.78 4.12
CA ASN A 68 2.19 6.53 3.87
C ASN A 68 1.17 6.69 2.72
N ALA A 69 0.46 7.82 2.67
CA ALA A 69 -0.47 8.12 1.58
C ALA A 69 0.22 8.27 0.22
N LEU A 70 1.44 8.82 0.18
CA LEU A 70 2.24 8.89 -1.04
C LEU A 70 2.83 7.54 -1.42
N PHE A 71 3.29 6.78 -0.43
CA PHE A 71 3.89 5.48 -0.63
C PHE A 71 2.92 4.50 -1.30
N ASN A 72 1.65 4.50 -0.88
CA ASN A 72 0.59 3.68 -1.48
C ASN A 72 0.25 4.08 -2.93
N ARG A 73 0.75 5.23 -3.42
CA ARG A 73 0.58 5.68 -4.80
C ARG A 73 1.80 5.44 -5.68
N SER A 74 2.90 4.96 -5.11
CA SER A 74 4.07 4.61 -5.90
C SER A 74 3.72 3.50 -6.87
N THR A 75 4.13 3.65 -8.14
CA THR A 75 4.02 2.59 -9.15
C THR A 75 4.61 1.28 -8.65
N VAL A 76 5.67 1.35 -7.83
CA VAL A 76 6.29 0.18 -7.21
C VAL A 76 5.37 -0.49 -6.20
N ALA A 77 4.74 0.27 -5.30
CA ALA A 77 3.81 -0.28 -4.31
C ALA A 77 2.60 -0.93 -4.99
N VAL A 78 2.02 -0.26 -5.99
CA VAL A 78 0.88 -0.78 -6.76
C VAL A 78 1.28 -2.05 -7.51
N PHE A 79 2.44 -2.05 -8.16
CA PHE A 79 2.91 -3.24 -8.89
C PHE A 79 3.22 -4.40 -7.93
N MET A 80 3.81 -4.14 -6.76
CA MET A 80 4.00 -5.13 -5.72
C MET A 80 2.69 -5.71 -5.17
N GLN A 81 1.65 -4.90 -5.02
CA GLN A 81 0.32 -5.39 -4.64
C GLN A 81 -0.24 -6.36 -5.69
N LYS A 82 -0.11 -6.03 -6.98
CA LYS A 82 -0.55 -6.91 -8.07
C LYS A 82 0.19 -8.25 -8.08
N GLN A 83 1.48 -8.24 -7.75
CA GLN A 83 2.34 -9.43 -7.71
C GLN A 83 2.37 -10.11 -6.33
N HIS A 84 1.52 -9.71 -5.39
CA HIS A 84 1.61 -10.18 -4.00
C HIS A 84 1.45 -11.70 -3.87
N SER A 85 0.49 -12.29 -4.58
CA SER A 85 0.28 -13.74 -4.59
C SER A 85 1.49 -14.48 -5.14
N GLU A 86 2.04 -14.01 -6.26
CA GLU A 86 3.21 -14.60 -6.91
C GLU A 86 4.46 -14.53 -6.02
N MET A 87 4.72 -13.36 -5.43
CA MET A 87 5.80 -13.19 -4.46
C MET A 87 5.64 -14.15 -3.27
N THR A 88 4.42 -14.30 -2.77
CA THR A 88 4.10 -15.18 -1.64
C THR A 88 4.38 -16.64 -1.99
N LEU A 89 3.95 -17.09 -3.17
CA LEU A 89 4.21 -18.44 -3.66
C LEU A 89 5.72 -18.68 -3.78
N MET A 90 6.45 -17.79 -4.45
CA MET A 90 7.90 -17.92 -4.62
C MET A 90 8.62 -18.03 -3.27
N VAL A 91 8.31 -17.13 -2.32
CA VAL A 91 8.96 -17.14 -0.99
C VAL A 91 8.60 -18.40 -0.21
N ASN A 92 7.34 -18.85 -0.25
CA ASN A 92 6.90 -20.09 0.40
C ASN A 92 7.55 -21.34 -0.22
N SER A 93 7.86 -21.30 -1.51
CA SER A 93 8.64 -22.32 -2.24
C SER A 93 10.14 -22.25 -1.95
N GLY A 94 10.59 -21.38 -1.05
CA GLY A 94 11.99 -21.29 -0.64
C GLY A 94 12.82 -20.26 -1.41
N CYS A 95 12.23 -19.44 -2.28
CA CYS A 95 12.98 -18.41 -3.02
C CYS A 95 13.58 -17.34 -2.11
N LEU A 96 14.82 -16.94 -2.41
CA LEU A 96 15.41 -15.74 -1.84
C LEU A 96 14.76 -14.48 -2.44
N LEU A 97 14.75 -13.38 -1.69
CA LEU A 97 14.27 -12.08 -2.19
C LEU A 97 14.97 -11.62 -3.47
N LYS A 98 16.24 -11.98 -3.65
CA LYS A 98 16.97 -11.67 -4.87
C LYS A 98 16.36 -12.36 -6.09
N ASN A 99 15.96 -13.62 -5.96
CA ASN A 99 15.34 -14.39 -7.02
C ASN A 99 13.93 -13.84 -7.35
N VAL A 100 13.16 -13.49 -6.32
CA VAL A 100 11.85 -12.83 -6.48
C VAL A 100 12.00 -11.50 -7.20
N HIS A 101 13.02 -10.71 -6.84
CA HIS A 101 13.32 -9.45 -7.50
C HIS A 101 13.70 -9.64 -8.98
N GLU A 102 14.60 -10.59 -9.28
CA GLU A 102 15.03 -10.88 -10.64
C GLU A 102 13.86 -11.37 -11.52
N ALA A 103 12.97 -12.20 -10.98
CA ALA A 103 11.83 -12.75 -11.72
C ALA A 103 10.71 -11.72 -11.96
N LEU A 104 10.32 -10.97 -10.93
CA LEU A 104 9.10 -10.16 -10.98
C LEU A 104 9.37 -8.65 -11.06
N PHE A 105 10.53 -8.17 -10.60
CA PHE A 105 10.81 -6.75 -10.36
C PHE A 105 12.14 -6.28 -10.96
N SER A 106 12.65 -6.95 -11.99
CA SER A 106 13.95 -6.63 -12.63
C SER A 106 14.03 -5.21 -13.21
N HIS A 107 12.89 -4.59 -13.49
CA HIS A 107 12.77 -3.21 -13.98
C HIS A 107 12.98 -2.14 -12.89
N ILE A 108 13.04 -2.51 -11.61
CA ILE A 108 13.43 -1.61 -10.51
C ILE A 108 14.73 -2.09 -9.88
N SER A 109 15.46 -1.21 -9.20
CA SER A 109 16.65 -1.63 -8.47
C SER A 109 16.30 -2.51 -7.27
N TYR A 110 17.18 -3.44 -6.93
CA TYR A 110 17.01 -4.31 -5.76
C TYR A 110 16.88 -3.51 -4.44
N SER A 111 17.57 -2.37 -4.34
CA SER A 111 17.48 -1.49 -3.16
C SER A 111 16.12 -0.78 -3.05
N VAL A 112 15.48 -0.44 -4.18
CA VAL A 112 14.10 0.06 -4.18
C VAL A 112 13.16 -1.08 -3.80
N PHE A 113 13.28 -2.25 -4.43
CA PHE A 113 12.49 -3.44 -4.09
C PHE A 113 12.54 -3.76 -2.59
N LEU A 114 13.74 -3.83 -2.00
CA LEU A 114 13.92 -4.11 -0.58
C LEU A 114 13.22 -3.08 0.33
N ARG A 115 13.33 -1.78 0.02
CA ARG A 115 12.63 -0.75 0.81
C ARG A 115 11.12 -0.93 0.80
N TYR A 116 10.56 -1.34 -0.33
CA TYR A 116 9.12 -1.53 -0.45
C TYR A 116 8.64 -2.81 0.21
N ILE A 117 9.33 -3.94 0.02
CA ILE A 117 8.89 -5.22 0.58
C ILE A 117 8.97 -5.23 2.11
N VAL A 118 10.00 -4.60 2.70
CA VAL A 118 10.10 -4.44 4.17
C VAL A 118 8.92 -3.65 4.74
N LYS A 119 8.44 -2.64 4.01
CA LYS A 119 7.37 -1.75 4.46
C LYS A 119 5.97 -2.33 4.21
N LEU A 120 5.76 -2.96 3.05
CA LEU A 120 4.45 -3.51 2.65
C LEU A 120 4.19 -4.90 3.21
N TYR A 121 5.21 -5.77 3.18
CA TYR A 121 5.09 -7.19 3.49
C TYR A 121 6.24 -7.63 4.42
N PRO A 122 6.31 -7.08 5.66
CA PRO A 122 7.39 -7.38 6.59
C PRO A 122 7.50 -8.88 6.89
N ASP A 123 6.37 -9.59 6.96
CA ASP A 123 6.32 -11.03 7.18
C ASP A 123 6.94 -11.81 6.03
N LEU A 124 6.63 -11.40 4.79
CA LEU A 124 7.19 -12.00 3.58
C LEU A 124 8.71 -11.77 3.50
N HIS A 125 9.15 -10.56 3.84
CA HIS A 125 10.57 -10.24 3.94
C HIS A 125 11.28 -11.09 5.01
N TYR A 126 10.63 -11.31 6.17
CA TYR A 126 11.15 -12.17 7.22
C TYR A 126 11.23 -13.62 6.77
N GLN A 127 10.16 -14.16 6.18
CA GLN A 127 10.12 -15.54 5.67
C GLN A 127 11.22 -15.78 4.64
N ALA A 128 11.39 -14.86 3.69
CA ALA A 128 12.42 -14.98 2.67
C ALA A 128 13.86 -14.90 3.21
N LYS A 129 14.08 -14.36 4.41
CA LYS A 129 15.37 -14.41 5.12
C LYS A 129 15.66 -15.78 5.73
N LEU A 130 14.62 -16.54 6.08
CA LEU A 130 14.77 -17.90 6.61
C LEU A 130 15.12 -18.90 5.50
N ASN A 131 14.81 -18.56 4.25
CA ASN A 131 15.16 -19.37 3.09
C ASN A 131 16.68 -19.53 2.95
N ARG A 132 17.13 -20.77 2.80
CA ARG A 132 18.57 -21.11 2.71
C ARG A 132 19.10 -20.80 1.32
N LYS A 133 20.33 -20.30 1.23
CA LYS A 133 21.05 -20.15 -0.05
C LYS A 133 21.12 -21.50 -0.77
N GLY A 134 20.53 -21.60 -1.95
CA GLY A 134 20.53 -22.81 -2.78
C GLY A 134 19.22 -23.60 -2.80
N ALA A 135 18.16 -23.14 -2.11
CA ALA A 135 16.82 -23.68 -2.34
C ALA A 135 16.38 -23.31 -3.77
N VAL A 136 16.10 -24.32 -4.59
CA VAL A 136 15.58 -24.15 -5.94
C VAL A 136 14.19 -23.55 -5.79
N CYS A 137 13.98 -22.36 -6.35
CA CYS A 137 12.64 -21.82 -6.55
C CYS A 137 11.85 -22.88 -7.30
N GLY A 138 10.88 -23.53 -6.64
CA GLY A 138 10.02 -24.51 -7.31
C GLY A 138 9.51 -23.91 -8.62
N GLU A 139 9.67 -24.66 -9.71
CA GLU A 139 9.25 -24.23 -11.04
C GLU A 139 7.80 -23.75 -10.95
N LEU A 140 7.59 -22.46 -11.21
CA LEU A 140 6.26 -21.89 -11.33
C LEU A 140 5.66 -22.51 -12.60
N HIS A 141 4.98 -23.64 -12.43
CA HIS A 141 4.18 -24.22 -13.50
C HIS A 141 3.07 -23.21 -13.81
N HIS A 142 3.24 -22.47 -14.90
CA HIS A 142 2.11 -21.95 -15.64
C HIS A 142 1.29 -23.16 -16.06
N GLU A 143 0.26 -23.50 -15.28
CA GLU A 143 -0.83 -24.32 -15.79
C GLU A 143 -1.47 -23.51 -16.93
N GLU A 144 -1.01 -23.79 -18.16
CA GLU A 144 -1.79 -23.54 -19.35
C GLU A 144 -3.11 -24.28 -19.14
N ASN A 145 -4.18 -23.53 -18.87
CA ASN A 145 -5.53 -24.04 -18.94
C ASN A 145 -5.77 -24.55 -20.36
N ALA A 146 -5.52 -25.84 -20.56
CA ALA A 146 -6.06 -26.61 -21.65
C ALA A 146 -7.59 -26.56 -21.50
N SER A 147 -8.20 -25.63 -22.22
CA SER A 147 -9.65 -25.61 -22.44
C SER A 147 -10.02 -26.85 -23.24
N VAL A 148 -10.37 -27.90 -22.51
CA VAL A 148 -11.20 -29.00 -22.96
C VAL A 148 -12.57 -28.42 -23.32
N TYR A 149 -12.86 -28.33 -24.61
CA TYR A 149 -14.22 -28.47 -25.12
C TYR A 149 -14.17 -29.55 -26.20
N GLN A 150 -14.39 -30.78 -25.76
CA GLN A 150 -14.96 -31.84 -26.58
C GLN A 150 -16.45 -31.96 -26.23
N ASN A 151 -17.21 -32.35 -27.26
CA ASN A 151 -18.60 -32.80 -27.29
C ASN A 151 -19.62 -31.67 -27.52
N ASP A 152 -20.62 -31.79 -28.39
CA ASP A 152 -21.03 -32.79 -29.39
C ASP A 152 -22.22 -32.15 -30.15
N GLU A 153 -22.77 -32.87 -31.14
CA GLU A 153 -24.03 -32.66 -31.89
C GLU A 153 -23.80 -32.19 -33.35
N VAL A 154 -23.78 -33.10 -34.34
CA VAL A 154 -24.91 -33.91 -34.87
C VAL A 154 -26.06 -33.04 -35.38
N CYS A 155 -25.96 -32.63 -36.65
CA CYS A 155 -26.99 -32.74 -37.70
C CYS A 155 -26.41 -32.26 -39.05
#